data_AF-A0A4Q3IJF7-F1
#
_entry.id   AF-A0A4Q3IJF7-F1
#
_cell.length_a   1.000
_cell.length_b   1.000
_cell.length_c   1.000
_cell.angle_alpha   90.00
_cell.angle_beta   90.00
_cell.angle_gamma   90.00
#
_symmetry.space_group_name_H-M   'P 1'
#
loop_
_entity.id
_entity.type
_entity.pdbx_description
1 polymer ?
#
loop_
_entity_poly.entity_id
_entity_poly.type
_entity_poly.pdbx_seq_one_letter_code
_entity_poly.pdbx_strand_id
1 'polypeptide(L)' 'PFDLLFADPPYGKGLGEKALASARDEGWLQPGAICVLEEAASARFHLPAGFVLDDSRPTGDTVLRFMRFAAA' A
#
# COMPACT_ATOMS: atom_id res chain seq x y z
N PRO A 1 -11.79 7.53 9.41
CA PRO A 1 -10.61 6.65 9.30
C PRO A 1 -11.02 5.19 9.26
N PHE A 2 -10.27 4.37 8.53
CA PHE A 2 -10.56 2.99 8.17
C PHE A 2 -9.46 2.07 8.69
N ASP A 3 -9.84 0.83 9.04
CA ASP A 3 -8.93 -0.21 9.51
C ASP A 3 -8.33 -1.04 8.36
N LEU A 4 -8.92 -0.94 7.17
CA LEU A 4 -8.53 -1.71 6.00
C LEU A 4 -8.63 -0.85 4.73
N LEU A 5 -7.57 -0.83 3.93
CA LEU A 5 -7.51 -0.19 2.62
C LEU A 5 -7.10 -1.22 1.57
N PHE A 6 -7.81 -1.25 0.46
CA PHE A 6 -7.41 -1.95 -0.76
C PHE A 6 -7.12 -0.92 -1.86
N ALA A 7 -5.98 -1.07 -2.53
CA ALA A 7 -5.61 -0.26 -3.68
C ALA A 7 -5.17 -1.18 -4.83
N ASP A 8 -5.85 -1.07 -5.96
CA ASP A 8 -5.50 -1.71 -7.23
C ASP A 8 -5.54 -0.62 -8.33
N PRO A 9 -4.58 0.31 -8.32
CA PRO A 9 -4.53 1.38 -9.31
C PRO A 9 -3.97 0.85 -10.65
N PRO A 10 -4.12 1.59 -11.75
CA PRO A 10 -3.49 1.22 -13.01
C PRO A 10 -1.97 1.04 -12.88
N TYR A 11 -1.48 -0.12 -13.31
CA TYR A 11 -0.09 -0.56 -13.06
C TYR A 11 0.99 0.25 -13.76
N GLY A 12 2.19 0.21 -13.19
CA GLY A 12 3.41 0.78 -13.75
C GLY A 12 3.47 2.31 -13.72
N LYS A 13 2.59 2.95 -12.95
CA LYS A 13 2.47 4.42 -12.87
C LYS A 13 2.89 5.01 -11.51
N GLY A 14 3.32 4.18 -10.57
CA GLY A 14 3.64 4.60 -9.20
C GLY A 14 2.44 5.26 -8.50
N LEU A 15 1.23 4.81 -8.82
CA LEU A 15 0.00 5.31 -8.22
C LEU A 15 -0.29 4.65 -6.87
N GLY A 16 0.23 3.43 -6.65
CA GLY A 16 0.09 2.72 -5.39
C GLY A 16 0.70 3.50 -4.21
N GLU A 17 1.96 3.94 -4.34
CA GLU A 17 2.62 4.74 -3.30
C GLU A 17 1.89 6.06 -3.05
N LYS A 18 1.37 6.71 -4.11
CA LYS A 18 0.60 7.95 -3.99
C LYS A 18 -0.71 7.73 -3.25
N ALA A 19 -1.42 6.65 -3.54
CA ALA A 19 -2.66 6.32 -2.85
C ALA A 19 -2.44 6.09 -1.35
N LEU A 20 -1.39 5.36 -0.98
CA LEU A 20 -1.00 5.13 0.42
C LEU A 20 -0.61 6.45 1.12
N ALA A 21 0.20 7.28 0.46
CA ALA A 21 0.59 8.58 1.00
C ALA A 21 -0.62 9.50 1.23
N SER A 22 -1.52 9.61 0.25
CA SER A 22 -2.76 10.39 0.40
C SER A 22 -3.64 9.85 1.53
N ALA A 23 -3.79 8.52 1.65
CA ALA A 23 -4.58 7.92 2.73
C ALA A 23 -3.99 8.23 4.13
N ARG A 24 -2.65 8.26 4.25
CA ARG A 24 -1.97 8.72 5.48
C ARG A 24 -2.21 10.20 5.73
N ASP A 25 -1.88 11.04 4.75
CA ASP A 25 -1.82 12.50 4.92
C ASP A 25 -3.20 13.11 5.19
N GLU A 26 -4.24 12.53 4.63
CA GLU A 26 -5.64 12.97 4.83
C GLU A 26 -6.32 12.29 6.03
N GLY A 27 -5.57 11.52 6.84
CA GLY A 27 -6.09 10.89 8.06
C GLY A 27 -7.14 9.79 7.81
N TRP A 28 -7.05 9.10 6.66
CA TRP A 28 -8.00 8.05 6.32
C TRP A 28 -7.72 6.74 7.05
N LEU A 29 -6.55 6.56 7.67
CA LEU A 29 -6.14 5.28 8.27
C LEU A 29 -6.11 5.36 9.80
N GLN A 30 -6.67 4.35 10.46
CA GLN A 30 -6.45 4.14 11.90
C GLN A 30 -5.01 3.64 12.14
N PRO A 31 -4.35 3.99 13.27
CA PRO A 31 -3.12 3.32 13.67
C PRO A 31 -3.31 1.80 13.72
N GLY A 32 -2.43 1.05 13.07
CA GLY A 32 -2.54 -0.40 12.92
C GLY A 32 -3.36 -0.87 11.72
N ALA A 33 -3.94 0.04 10.92
CA ALA A 33 -4.72 -0.31 9.74
C ALA A 33 -3.88 -1.15 8.75
N ILE A 34 -4.53 -2.11 8.12
CA ILE A 34 -3.94 -2.95 7.08
C ILE A 34 -4.18 -2.28 5.73
N CYS A 35 -3.13 -2.18 4.93
CA CYS A 35 -3.19 -1.67 3.56
C CYS A 35 -2.71 -2.75 2.61
N VAL A 36 -3.55 -3.08 1.63
CA VAL A 36 -3.25 -4.05 0.59
C VAL A 36 -3.09 -3.29 -0.72
N LEU A 37 -1.92 -3.38 -1.33
CA LEU A 37 -1.64 -2.80 -2.64
C LEU A 37 -1.37 -3.91 -3.65
N GLU A 38 -2.12 -3.93 -4.73
CA GLU A 38 -1.79 -4.69 -5.93
C GLU A 38 -1.02 -3.82 -6.93
N GLU A 39 0.03 -4.39 -7.54
CA GLU A 39 0.83 -3.73 -8.56
C GLU A 39 1.53 -4.79 -9.43
N ALA A 40 2.03 -4.42 -10.61
CA ALA A 40 2.86 -5.30 -11.43
C ALA A 40 4.08 -5.81 -10.64
N ALA A 41 4.41 -7.10 -10.76
CA ALA A 41 5.54 -7.71 -10.05
C ALA A 41 6.90 -7.09 -10.42
N SER A 42 6.99 -6.53 -11.64
CA SER A 42 8.17 -5.83 -12.14
C SER A 42 8.26 -4.36 -11.70
N ALA A 43 7.23 -3.81 -11.07
CA ALA A 43 7.23 -2.44 -10.62
C ALA A 43 8.23 -2.22 -9.49
N ARG A 44 8.95 -1.10 -9.56
CA ARG A 44 9.73 -0.62 -8.42
C ARG A 44 8.75 -0.14 -7.36
N PHE A 45 8.92 -0.63 -6.15
CA PHE A 45 8.09 -0.26 -5.01
C PHE A 45 8.97 0.36 -3.92
N HIS A 46 8.61 1.57 -3.49
CA HIS A 46 9.22 2.21 -2.32
C HIS A 46 8.18 2.28 -1.22
N LEU A 47 8.44 1.64 -0.08
CA LEU A 47 7.54 1.67 1.06
C LEU A 47 7.38 3.11 1.56
N PRO A 48 6.17 3.71 1.50
CA PRO A 48 5.97 5.07 1.99
C PRO A 48 6.21 5.16 3.50
N ALA A 49 6.73 6.30 3.97
CA ALA A 49 6.97 6.52 5.39
C ALA A 49 5.69 6.37 6.22
N GLY A 50 5.82 5.86 7.45
CA GLY A 50 4.69 5.58 8.34
C GLY A 50 4.01 4.23 8.08
N PHE A 51 4.48 3.47 7.10
CA PHE A 51 4.05 2.09 6.85
C PHE A 51 5.16 1.10 7.14
N VAL A 52 4.77 -0.12 7.51
CA VAL A 52 5.63 -1.29 7.64
C VAL A 52 5.13 -2.33 6.65
N LEU A 53 6.03 -2.94 5.87
CA LEU A 53 5.68 -4.04 4.98
C LEU A 53 5.64 -5.34 5.79
N ASP A 54 4.46 -5.95 5.90
CA ASP A 54 4.26 -7.20 6.65
C ASP A 54 4.45 -8.43 5.75
N ASP A 55 3.97 -8.39 4.51
CA ASP A 55 3.98 -9.52 3.59
C ASP A 55 3.97 -9.08 2.11
N SER A 56 4.42 -9.94 1.20
CA SER A 56 4.33 -9.75 -0.25
C SER A 56 4.12 -11.08 -0.95
N ARG A 57 3.05 -11.16 -1.74
CA ARG A 57 2.59 -12.38 -2.40
C ARG A 57 2.55 -12.17 -3.91
N PRO A 58 3.55 -12.67 -4.65
CA PRO A 58 3.51 -12.68 -6.11
C PRO A 58 2.36 -13.55 -6.63
N THR A 59 1.64 -13.06 -7.64
CA THR A 59 0.52 -13.74 -8.28
C THR A 59 0.62 -13.54 -9.80
N GLY A 60 1.22 -14.50 -10.51
CA GLY A 60 1.48 -14.34 -11.94
C GLY A 60 2.37 -13.12 -12.22
N ASP A 61 1.83 -12.16 -12.97
CA ASP A 61 2.53 -10.93 -13.35
C ASP A 61 2.32 -9.77 -12.35
N THR A 62 1.55 -9.98 -11.28
CA THR A 62 1.29 -8.98 -10.22
C THR A 62 1.86 -9.42 -8.87
N VAL A 63 1.85 -8.50 -7.91
CA VAL A 63 2.19 -8.76 -6.51
C VAL A 63 1.20 -8.04 -5.60
N LEU A 64 0.66 -8.77 -4.63
CA LEU A 64 -0.09 -8.19 -3.51
C LEU A 64 0.87 -7.89 -2.36
N ARG A 65 0.91 -6.64 -1.92
CA ARG A 65 1.71 -6.19 -0.77
C ARG A 65 0.80 -5.87 0.39
N PHE A 66 1.08 -6.45 1.55
CA PHE A 66 0.35 -6.19 2.78
C PHE A 66 1.24 -5.32 3.66
N MET A 67 0.71 -4.17 4.04
CA MET A 67 1.39 -3.20 4.87
C MET A 67 0.53 -2.86 6.08
N ARG A 68 1.18 -2.42 7.16
CA ARG A 68 0.54 -1.87 8.33
C ARG A 68 0.86 -0.41 8.49
N PHE A 69 -0.15 0.40 8.75
CA PHE A 69 0.06 1.80 9.10
C PHE A 69 0.53 1.88 10.56
N ALA A 70 1.78 2.27 10.80
CA ALA A 70 2.36 2.30 12.13
C ALA A 70 1.96 3.54 12.95
N ALA A 71 1.39 4.56 12.28
CA ALA A 71 1.29 5.94 12.75
C ALA A 71 2.67 6.52 13.16
N ALA A 72 2.96 7.73 12.69
CA ALA A 72 4.15 8.47 13.14
C ALA A 72 3.82 9.25 14.42
#